data_AF-A0AAV0C4B5-F1
#
_entry.id   AF-A0AAV0C4B5-F1
#
_cell.length_a   1.000
_cell.length_b   1.000
_cell.length_c   1.000
_cell.angle_alpha   90.00
_cell.angle_beta   90.00
_cell.angle_gamma   90.00
#
_symmetry.space_group_name_H-M   'P 1'
#
loop_
_entity.id
_entity.type
_entity.pdbx_description
1 polymer ?
#
loop_
_entity_poly.entity_id
_entity_poly.type
_entity_poly.pdbx_seq_one_letter_code
_entity_poly.pdbx_strand_id
1 'polypeptide(L)'
;MGRYSGFIAMYATLASRDVDCCLIPESPFYLEGSGGLLEFVVKRLKENGHMVLVVAEGAGQELIAEETSNSKTGKDASGNKLLRDVGLWLSQKIKDHAKQQNFPITLKYIDPTYMIRAIPSNASDNVYCSLLSQSAVHGAMAGYTGFTCGLVNGHQTYIPFNRITEQQNHVVITDRMWARLLSSTNQPSFLQPDLVDEAHSEVFDGDSSVEPMKTGK
;
A
#
# COMPACT_ATOMS: atom_id res chain seq x y z
N MET A 1 -7.30 5.32 4.57
CA MET A 1 -5.86 5.69 4.72
C MET A 1 -5.04 4.92 3.69
N GLY A 2 -3.90 5.48 3.29
CA GLY A 2 -2.95 4.83 2.38
C GLY A 2 -3.08 5.29 0.92
N ARG A 3 -3.09 6.61 0.70
CA ARG A 3 -3.32 7.26 -0.60
C ARG A 3 -2.28 6.89 -1.65
N TYR A 4 -1.02 6.96 -1.24
CA TYR A 4 0.14 6.74 -2.11
C TYR A 4 1.03 5.62 -1.58
N SER A 5 0.90 5.26 -0.30
CA SER A 5 1.67 4.17 0.28
C SER A 5 0.87 3.32 1.28
N GLY A 6 1.18 2.03 1.29
CA GLY A 6 0.46 0.99 2.01
C GLY A 6 0.91 0.74 3.45
N PHE A 7 1.81 1.53 4.03
CA PHE A 7 2.43 1.21 5.33
C PHE A 7 1.42 0.91 6.44
N ILE A 8 0.38 1.74 6.58
CA ILE A 8 -0.65 1.54 7.62
C ILE A 8 -1.37 0.20 7.42
N ALA A 9 -1.77 -0.11 6.18
CA ALA A 9 -2.44 -1.36 5.86
C ALA A 9 -1.53 -2.57 6.13
N MET A 10 -0.27 -2.50 5.68
CA MET A 10 0.72 -3.57 5.90
C MET A 10 0.97 -3.81 7.39
N TYR A 11 1.26 -2.77 8.17
CA TYR A 11 1.53 -2.91 9.60
C TYR A 11 0.29 -3.34 10.39
N ALA A 12 -0.90 -2.85 10.03
CA ALA A 12 -2.15 -3.28 10.66
C ALA A 12 -2.44 -4.76 10.41
N THR A 13 -2.27 -5.24 9.17
CA THR A 13 -2.40 -6.66 8.81
C THR A 13 -1.42 -7.53 9.60
N LEU A 14 -0.14 -7.14 9.64
CA LEU A 14 0.90 -7.87 10.39
C LEU A 14 0.63 -7.92 11.89
N ALA A 15 0.13 -6.82 12.46
CA ALA A 15 -0.17 -6.73 13.89
C ALA A 15 -1.43 -7.52 14.26
N SER A 16 -2.48 -7.45 13.43
CA SER A 16 -3.76 -8.10 13.71
C SER A 16 -3.69 -9.62 13.54
N ARG A 17 -2.98 -10.13 12.53
CA ARG A 17 -2.91 -11.56 12.17
C ARG A 17 -4.23 -12.26 11.81
N ASP A 18 -5.36 -11.55 11.89
CA ASP A 18 -6.70 -12.04 11.53
C ASP A 18 -7.12 -11.64 10.10
N VAL A 19 -6.20 -11.04 9.34
CA VAL A 19 -6.46 -10.52 7.99
C VAL A 19 -6.03 -11.56 6.96
N ASP A 20 -6.94 -11.96 6.07
CA ASP A 20 -6.67 -12.94 5.01
C ASP A 20 -6.07 -12.32 3.75
N CYS A 21 -6.33 -11.03 3.50
CA CYS A 21 -5.78 -10.32 2.36
C CYS A 21 -5.57 -8.83 2.63
N CYS A 22 -4.45 -8.29 2.15
CA CYS A 22 -4.07 -6.89 2.24
C CYS A 22 -3.72 -6.34 0.85
N LEU A 23 -4.43 -5.30 0.43
CA LEU A 23 -4.22 -4.60 -0.83
C LEU A 23 -3.65 -3.21 -0.59
N ILE A 24 -2.53 -2.92 -1.24
CA ILE A 24 -1.78 -1.66 -1.12
C ILE A 24 -1.54 -1.04 -2.49
N PRO A 25 -1.32 0.30 -2.58
CA PRO A 25 -1.03 0.95 -3.86
C PRO A 25 0.19 0.39 -4.58
N GLU A 26 1.19 -0.08 -3.84
CA GLU A 26 2.46 -0.58 -4.38
C GLU A 26 2.38 -2.00 -4.97
N SER A 27 1.33 -2.75 -4.66
CA SER A 27 1.16 -4.13 -5.14
C SER A 27 -0.02 -4.16 -6.12
N PRO A 28 0.24 -4.26 -7.44
CA PRO A 28 -0.82 -4.37 -8.42
C PRO A 28 -1.58 -5.70 -8.25
N PHE A 29 -2.83 -5.70 -8.65
CA PHE A 29 -3.70 -6.86 -8.64
C PHE A 29 -4.74 -6.74 -9.76
N TYR A 30 -5.35 -7.87 -10.12
CA TYR A 30 -6.49 -7.91 -11.03
C TYR A 30 -7.71 -8.55 -10.36
N LEU A 31 -8.90 -8.18 -10.82
CA LEU A 31 -10.16 -8.61 -10.22
C LEU A 31 -10.62 -9.99 -10.72
N GLU A 32 -10.74 -10.13 -12.03
CA GLU A 32 -11.38 -11.26 -12.71
C GLU A 32 -10.36 -12.13 -13.46
N GLY A 33 -10.64 -13.42 -13.59
CA GLY A 33 -9.75 -14.40 -14.22
C GLY A 33 -9.13 -15.36 -13.23
N SER A 34 -8.42 -16.36 -13.75
CA SER A 34 -7.77 -17.38 -12.91
C SER A 34 -6.69 -16.73 -12.04
N GLY A 35 -6.73 -16.98 -10.73
CA GLY A 35 -5.82 -16.37 -9.75
C GLY A 35 -6.18 -14.93 -9.35
N GLY A 36 -7.29 -14.40 -9.86
CA GLY A 36 -7.76 -13.04 -9.55
C GLY A 36 -8.27 -12.90 -8.12
N LEU A 37 -8.41 -11.66 -7.68
CA LEU A 37 -8.87 -11.35 -6.32
C LEU A 37 -10.26 -11.95 -6.02
N LEU A 38 -11.19 -11.90 -6.98
CA LEU A 38 -12.56 -12.38 -6.77
C LEU A 38 -12.62 -13.92 -6.59
N GLU A 39 -11.83 -14.65 -7.37
CA GLU A 39 -11.70 -16.11 -7.22
C GLU A 39 -11.10 -16.46 -5.85
N PHE A 40 -10.03 -15.74 -5.46
CA PHE A 40 -9.40 -15.92 -4.16
C PHE A 40 -10.37 -15.69 -2.99
N VAL A 41 -11.19 -14.63 -3.07
CA VAL A 41 -12.20 -14.33 -2.05
C VAL A 41 -13.21 -15.47 -1.90
N VAL A 42 -13.76 -15.97 -3.01
CA VAL A 42 -14.72 -17.08 -2.98
C VAL A 42 -14.07 -18.36 -2.45
N LYS A 43 -12.84 -18.65 -2.86
CA LYS A 43 -12.08 -19.80 -2.38
C LYS A 43 -11.88 -19.74 -0.87
N ARG A 44 -11.39 -18.61 -0.35
CA ARG A 44 -11.13 -18.43 1.09
C ARG A 44 -12.42 -18.52 1.92
N LEU A 45 -13.52 -17.94 1.43
CA LEU A 45 -14.83 -18.05 2.08
C LEU A 45 -15.35 -19.50 2.13
N LYS A 46 -15.09 -20.31 1.10
CA LYS A 46 -15.45 -21.75 1.11
C LYS A 46 -14.59 -22.57 2.07
N GLU A 47 -13.30 -22.25 2.17
CA GLU A 47 -12.34 -22.96 3.04
C GLU A 47 -12.57 -22.63 4.53
N ASN A 48 -12.72 -21.34 4.86
CA ASN A 48 -12.70 -20.86 6.24
C ASN A 48 -14.09 -20.42 6.76
N GLY A 49 -15.08 -20.25 5.88
CA GLY A 49 -16.40 -19.71 6.22
C GLY A 49 -16.45 -18.20 6.48
N HIS A 50 -15.29 -17.52 6.50
CA HIS A 50 -15.15 -16.08 6.70
C HIS A 50 -13.88 -15.58 5.99
N MET A 51 -13.82 -14.26 5.78
CA MET A 51 -12.65 -13.60 5.21
C MET A 51 -12.59 -12.14 5.67
N VAL A 52 -11.40 -11.66 6.02
CA VAL A 52 -11.10 -10.26 6.30
C VAL A 52 -10.17 -9.71 5.23
N LEU A 53 -10.62 -8.65 4.55
CA LEU A 53 -9.88 -7.96 3.50
C LEU A 53 -9.58 -6.53 3.95
N VAL A 54 -8.30 -6.17 3.98
CA VAL A 54 -7.84 -4.80 4.25
C VAL A 54 -7.41 -4.15 2.95
N VAL A 55 -7.92 -2.95 2.67
CA VAL A 55 -7.65 -2.23 1.43
C VAL A 55 -7.20 -0.82 1.77
N ALA A 56 -6.02 -0.45 1.30
CA ALA A 56 -5.55 0.93 1.33
C ALA A 56 -6.31 1.77 0.29
N GLU A 57 -6.59 3.03 0.60
CA GLU A 57 -7.46 3.88 -0.24
C GLU A 57 -6.91 4.11 -1.66
N GLY A 58 -5.58 4.08 -1.83
CA GLY A 58 -4.92 4.21 -3.12
C GLY A 58 -4.83 2.92 -3.94
N ALA A 59 -5.18 1.76 -3.37
CA ALA A 59 -5.10 0.49 -4.08
C ALA A 59 -6.14 0.44 -5.22
N GLY A 60 -5.79 -0.14 -6.37
CA GLY A 60 -6.72 -0.42 -7.47
C GLY A 60 -7.33 0.81 -8.16
N GLN A 61 -6.79 2.03 -7.95
CA GLN A 61 -7.33 3.25 -8.57
C GLN A 61 -7.26 3.23 -10.11
N GLU A 62 -6.31 2.48 -10.67
CA GLU A 62 -6.17 2.27 -12.13
C GLU A 62 -7.34 1.44 -12.68
N LEU A 63 -7.67 0.32 -12.02
CA LEU A 63 -8.80 -0.54 -12.39
C LEU A 63 -10.13 0.23 -12.39
N ILE A 64 -10.34 1.08 -11.37
CA ILE A 64 -11.55 1.90 -11.27
C ILE A 64 -11.57 2.94 -12.41
N ALA A 65 -10.41 3.48 -12.79
CA ALA A 65 -10.30 4.46 -13.87
C ALA A 65 -10.61 3.85 -15.24
N GLU A 66 -10.08 2.67 -15.55
CA GLU A 66 -10.33 1.93 -16.78
C GLU A 66 -11.83 1.63 -16.98
N GLU A 67 -12.49 1.21 -15.90
CA GLU A 67 -13.89 0.83 -15.94
C GLU A 67 -14.84 2.03 -16.09
N THR A 68 -14.42 3.21 -15.62
CA THR A 68 -15.20 4.45 -15.73
C THR A 68 -14.57 5.38 -16.77
N SER A 69 -14.56 4.93 -18.02
CA SER A 69 -13.93 5.54 -19.20
C SER A 69 -14.36 6.97 -19.58
N ASN A 70 -15.04 7.74 -18.70
CA ASN A 70 -15.50 9.11 -18.99
C ASN A 70 -15.60 10.08 -17.80
N SER A 71 -15.11 9.74 -16.60
CA SER A 71 -15.25 10.64 -15.44
C SER A 71 -13.96 11.41 -15.16
N LYS A 72 -13.99 12.73 -15.46
CA LYS A 72 -12.93 13.69 -15.10
C LYS A 72 -12.51 13.45 -13.65
N THR A 73 -11.26 13.09 -13.42
CA THR A 73 -10.68 13.04 -12.09
C THR A 73 -10.72 14.45 -11.49
N GLY A 74 -11.69 14.70 -10.63
CA GLY A 74 -11.80 15.96 -9.91
C GLY A 74 -10.51 16.24 -9.15
N LYS A 75 -10.13 17.51 -9.06
CA LYS A 75 -9.08 17.97 -8.15
C LYS A 75 -9.75 18.63 -6.95
N ASP A 76 -9.17 18.49 -5.77
CA ASP A 76 -9.62 19.22 -4.60
C ASP A 76 -9.20 20.70 -4.69
N ALA A 77 -9.64 21.52 -3.74
CA ALA A 77 -9.28 22.94 -3.68
C ALA A 77 -7.75 23.18 -3.56
N SER A 78 -7.01 22.16 -3.13
CA SER A 78 -5.54 22.17 -3.00
C SER A 78 -4.82 21.58 -4.22
N GLY A 79 -5.55 21.17 -5.26
CA GLY A 79 -5.00 20.63 -6.50
C GLY A 79 -4.71 19.13 -6.51
N ASN A 80 -5.01 18.39 -5.45
CA ASN A 80 -4.77 16.94 -5.40
C ASN A 80 -5.86 16.16 -6.14
N LYS A 81 -5.48 15.06 -6.81
CA LYS A 81 -6.41 14.16 -7.52
C LYS A 81 -7.37 13.49 -6.55
N LEU A 82 -8.69 13.74 -6.64
CA LEU A 82 -9.65 13.00 -5.82
C LEU A 82 -9.59 11.51 -6.19
N LEU A 83 -9.36 10.69 -5.18
CA LEU A 83 -9.48 9.25 -5.30
C LEU A 83 -10.94 8.83 -5.26
N ARG A 84 -11.25 7.75 -5.94
CA ARG A 84 -12.56 7.12 -5.87
C ARG A 84 -12.59 6.15 -4.70
N ASP A 85 -13.77 5.90 -4.15
CA ASP A 85 -13.93 4.97 -3.03
C ASP A 85 -13.75 3.52 -3.51
N VAL A 86 -12.52 3.02 -3.39
CA VAL A 86 -12.17 1.62 -3.70
C VAL A 86 -12.92 0.63 -2.81
N GLY A 87 -13.21 1.00 -1.56
CA GLY A 87 -13.87 0.12 -0.61
C GLY A 87 -15.29 -0.21 -1.04
N LEU A 88 -16.07 0.82 -1.37
CA LEU A 88 -17.43 0.64 -1.89
C LEU A 88 -17.45 -0.04 -3.26
N TRP A 89 -16.55 0.37 -4.17
CA TRP A 89 -16.44 -0.25 -5.50
C TRP A 89 -16.13 -1.75 -5.41
N LEU A 90 -15.13 -2.12 -4.63
CA LEU A 90 -14.73 -3.51 -4.46
C LEU A 90 -15.82 -4.34 -3.76
N SER A 91 -16.50 -3.73 -2.79
CA SER A 91 -17.65 -4.36 -2.11
C SER A 91 -18.79 -4.70 -3.07
N GLN A 92 -19.06 -3.85 -4.06
CA GLN A 92 -20.06 -4.13 -5.10
C GLN A 92 -19.60 -5.28 -6.00
N LYS A 93 -18.35 -5.22 -6.48
CA LYS A 93 -17.77 -6.28 -7.34
C LYS A 93 -17.78 -7.66 -6.69
N ILE A 94 -17.41 -7.75 -5.42
CA ILE A 94 -17.44 -9.03 -4.68
C ILE A 94 -18.88 -9.56 -4.57
N LYS A 95 -19.87 -8.69 -4.30
CA LYS A 95 -21.28 -9.10 -4.23
C LYS A 95 -21.81 -9.58 -5.58
N ASP A 96 -21.49 -8.87 -6.65
CA ASP A 96 -21.94 -9.21 -8.01
C ASP A 96 -21.35 -10.55 -8.46
N HIS A 97 -20.06 -10.76 -8.22
CA HIS A 97 -19.39 -12.02 -8.54
C HIS A 97 -19.95 -13.19 -7.72
N ALA A 98 -20.18 -13.00 -6.42
CA ALA A 98 -20.78 -14.03 -5.57
C ALA A 98 -22.21 -14.39 -6.02
N LYS A 99 -22.99 -13.41 -6.48
CA LYS A 99 -24.33 -13.62 -7.04
C LYS A 99 -24.29 -14.41 -8.35
N GLN A 100 -23.34 -14.13 -9.23
CA GLN A 100 -23.15 -14.89 -10.48
C GLN A 100 -22.81 -16.37 -10.20
N GLN A 101 -22.04 -16.63 -9.14
CA GLN A 101 -21.68 -17.98 -8.69
C GLN A 101 -22.75 -18.66 -7.80
N ASN A 102 -23.92 -18.03 -7.63
CA ASN A 102 -25.00 -18.48 -6.75
C ASN A 102 -24.53 -18.78 -5.31
N PHE A 103 -23.57 -18.00 -4.81
CA PHE A 103 -22.97 -18.15 -3.49
C PHE A 103 -23.40 -16.99 -2.58
N PRO A 104 -24.35 -17.18 -1.66
CA PRO A 104 -24.84 -16.09 -0.82
C PRO A 104 -23.77 -15.68 0.21
N ILE A 105 -23.36 -14.40 0.17
CA ILE A 105 -22.38 -13.84 1.11
C ILE A 105 -22.97 -12.69 1.91
N THR A 106 -22.50 -12.52 3.14
CA THR A 106 -22.76 -11.33 3.96
C THR A 106 -21.51 -10.47 3.99
N LEU A 107 -21.50 -9.38 3.21
CA LEU A 107 -20.38 -8.45 3.15
C LEU A 107 -20.68 -7.21 3.99
N LYS A 108 -19.81 -6.94 4.96
CA LYS A 108 -19.82 -5.73 5.78
C LYS A 108 -18.63 -4.84 5.42
N TYR A 109 -18.92 -3.63 4.97
CA TYR A 109 -17.91 -2.62 4.68
C TYR A 109 -17.69 -1.74 5.92
N ILE A 110 -16.44 -1.50 6.28
CA ILE A 110 -16.05 -0.68 7.42
C ILE A 110 -15.02 0.34 6.93
N ASP A 111 -15.34 1.63 7.07
CA ASP A 111 -14.39 2.72 6.83
C ASP A 111 -14.03 3.38 8.17
N PRO A 112 -12.88 3.01 8.79
CA PRO A 112 -12.44 3.59 10.04
C PRO A 112 -11.66 4.90 9.88
N THR A 113 -11.68 5.54 8.71
CA THR A 113 -10.87 6.75 8.39
C THR A 113 -10.98 7.83 9.47
N TYR A 114 -12.18 8.20 9.91
CA TYR A 114 -12.37 9.20 10.96
C TYR A 114 -11.96 8.68 12.34
N MET A 115 -12.23 7.41 12.63
CA MET A 115 -11.84 6.80 13.91
C MET A 115 -10.32 6.77 14.09
N ILE A 116 -9.57 6.55 13.00
CA ILE A 116 -8.10 6.51 13.03
C ILE A 116 -7.53 7.92 13.13
N ARG A 117 -8.09 8.90 12.42
CA ARG A 117 -7.51 10.27 12.35
C ARG A 117 -7.95 11.20 13.48
N ALA A 118 -9.11 10.96 14.09
CA ALA A 118 -9.72 11.90 15.04
C ALA A 118 -9.57 11.49 16.51
N ILE A 119 -8.94 10.34 16.77
CA ILE A 119 -8.66 9.89 18.14
C ILE A 119 -7.45 10.63 18.72
N PRO A 120 -7.42 10.92 20.04
CA PRO A 120 -6.21 11.43 20.69
C PRO A 120 -5.00 10.50 20.50
N SER A 121 -3.82 11.11 20.42
CA SER A 121 -2.54 10.42 20.29
C SER A 121 -2.22 9.55 21.50
N ASN A 122 -1.59 8.40 21.24
CA ASN A 122 -1.08 7.53 22.29
C ASN A 122 0.17 8.14 22.98
N ALA A 123 0.65 7.51 24.05
CA ALA A 123 1.79 8.01 24.82
C ALA A 123 3.08 8.15 23.99
N SER A 124 3.33 7.22 23.06
CA SER A 124 4.54 7.25 22.21
C SER A 124 4.48 8.40 21.22
N ASP A 125 3.32 8.61 20.58
CA ASP A 125 3.10 9.75 19.68
C ASP A 125 3.17 11.08 20.43
N ASN A 126 2.66 11.15 21.67
CA ASN A 126 2.76 12.36 22.49
C ASN A 126 4.21 12.76 22.78
N VAL A 127 5.06 11.79 23.15
CA VAL A 127 6.49 12.03 23.36
C VAL A 127 7.14 12.44 22.03
N TYR A 128 6.84 11.73 20.95
CA TYR A 128 7.42 12.01 19.64
C TYR A 128 7.07 13.41 19.11
N CYS A 129 5.79 13.79 19.18
CA CYS A 129 5.33 15.13 18.81
C CYS A 129 6.02 16.21 19.64
N SER A 130 6.18 15.99 20.95
CA SER A 130 6.88 16.93 21.84
C SER A 130 8.34 17.13 21.42
N LEU A 131 9.05 16.05 21.12
CA LEU A 131 10.45 16.10 20.67
C LEU A 131 10.59 16.79 19.31
N LEU A 132 9.68 16.52 18.37
CA LEU A 132 9.64 17.19 17.07
C LEU A 132 9.42 18.70 17.23
N SER A 133 8.44 19.11 18.05
CA SER A 133 8.14 20.52 18.30
C SER A 133 9.32 21.25 18.94
N GLN A 134 9.95 20.66 19.97
CA GLN A 134 11.12 21.26 20.62
C GLN A 134 12.29 21.39 19.64
N SER A 135 12.55 20.35 18.84
CA SER A 135 13.62 20.36 17.83
C SER A 135 13.40 21.46 16.78
N ALA A 136 12.15 21.65 16.34
CA ALA A 136 11.79 22.70 15.39
C ALA A 136 12.00 24.10 15.97
N VAL A 137 11.59 24.33 17.22
CA VAL A 137 11.82 25.61 17.92
C VAL A 137 13.31 25.88 18.07
N HIS A 138 14.10 24.90 18.52
CA HIS A 138 15.55 25.07 18.64
C HIS A 138 16.22 25.41 17.30
N GLY A 139 15.84 24.73 16.22
CA GLY A 139 16.38 24.99 14.89
C GLY A 139 16.01 26.39 14.39
N ALA A 140 14.76 26.82 14.60
CA ALA A 140 14.32 28.16 14.26
C ALA A 140 15.05 29.24 15.07
N MET A 141 15.24 29.03 16.38
CA MET A 141 15.97 29.96 17.26
C MET A 141 17.47 30.03 16.93
N ALA A 142 18.05 28.96 16.37
CA ALA A 142 19.41 28.95 15.85
C ALA A 142 19.54 29.69 14.50
N GLY A 143 18.44 30.19 13.93
CA GLY A 143 18.41 30.90 12.65
C GLY A 143 18.32 29.99 11.42
N TYR A 144 18.05 28.69 11.59
CA TYR A 144 17.82 27.80 10.45
C TYR A 144 16.43 28.04 9.84
N THR A 145 16.34 27.87 8.52
CA THR A 145 15.10 27.99 7.75
C THR A 145 15.08 26.95 6.64
N GLY A 146 13.91 26.68 6.07
CA GLY A 146 13.76 25.74 4.96
C GLY A 146 14.00 24.26 5.34
N PHE A 147 13.75 23.89 6.59
CA PHE A 147 13.95 22.53 7.10
C PHE A 147 12.70 21.97 7.78
N THR A 148 12.61 20.65 7.83
CA THR A 148 11.70 19.90 8.70
C THR A 148 12.49 19.11 9.75
N CYS A 149 11.85 18.74 10.84
CA CYS A 149 12.42 17.86 11.86
C CYS A 149 11.90 16.44 11.67
N GLY A 150 12.77 15.45 11.87
CA GLY A 150 12.36 14.05 11.80
C GLY A 150 13.39 13.12 12.41
N LEU A 151 12.92 11.91 12.72
CA LEU A 151 13.78 10.83 13.18
C LEU A 151 14.42 10.13 11.98
N VAL A 152 15.76 10.09 11.94
CA VAL A 152 16.52 9.30 10.97
C VAL A 152 17.46 8.39 11.75
N ASN A 153 17.31 7.08 11.59
CA ASN A 153 18.10 6.06 12.30
C ASN A 153 18.19 6.31 13.82
N GLY A 154 17.05 6.64 14.46
CA GLY A 154 16.97 6.86 15.90
C GLY A 154 17.47 8.23 16.38
N HIS A 155 17.92 9.11 15.50
CA HIS A 155 18.42 10.44 15.85
C HIS A 155 17.48 11.54 15.34
N GLN A 156 17.29 12.59 16.14
CA GLN A 156 16.55 13.78 15.72
C GLN A 156 17.41 14.59 14.76
N THR A 157 16.89 14.85 13.57
CA THR A 157 17.65 15.48 12.48
C THR A 157 16.85 16.60 11.82
N TYR A 158 17.59 17.59 11.32
CA TYR A 158 17.05 18.64 10.45
C TYR A 158 17.22 18.23 9.00
N ILE A 159 16.10 18.16 8.27
CA ILE A 159 16.06 17.68 6.89
C ILE A 159 15.63 18.85 6.00
N PRO A 160 16.44 19.27 5.02
CA PRO A 160 16.07 20.34 4.10
C PRO A 160 14.81 20.03 3.28
N PHE A 161 13.95 21.03 3.05
CA PHE A 161 12.68 20.82 2.33
C PHE A 161 12.87 20.32 0.89
N ASN A 162 13.86 20.84 0.16
CA ASN A 162 14.14 20.37 -1.18
C ASN A 162 14.39 18.85 -1.21
N ARG A 163 15.11 18.33 -0.20
CA ARG A 163 15.39 16.90 -0.08
C ARG A 163 14.16 16.07 0.29
N ILE A 164 13.32 16.55 1.22
CA ILE A 164 12.13 15.78 1.63
C ILE A 164 11.07 15.69 0.51
N THR A 165 11.03 16.68 -0.39
CA THR A 165 10.06 16.70 -1.50
C THR A 165 10.52 15.96 -2.75
N GLU A 166 11.80 15.58 -2.83
CA GLU A 166 12.38 14.90 -4.00
C GLU A 166 11.77 13.50 -4.20
N GLN A 167 11.52 12.76 -3.11
CA GLN A 167 11.06 11.38 -3.16
C GLN A 167 10.02 11.10 -2.08
N GLN A 168 9.08 10.22 -2.41
CA GLN A 168 8.12 9.67 -1.45
C GLN A 168 8.56 8.29 -1.00
N ASN A 169 8.34 7.98 0.27
CA ASN A 169 8.61 6.65 0.79
C ASN A 169 7.44 5.72 0.46
N HIS A 170 7.75 4.56 -0.11
CA HIS A 170 6.79 3.54 -0.52
C HIS A 170 7.15 2.20 0.14
N VAL A 171 6.15 1.35 0.32
CA VAL A 171 6.38 -0.03 0.76
C VAL A 171 7.15 -0.76 -0.34
N VAL A 172 8.31 -1.28 0.02
CA VAL A 172 9.10 -2.12 -0.87
C VAL A 172 8.52 -3.54 -0.81
N ILE A 173 7.83 -3.97 -1.87
CA ILE A 173 7.19 -5.30 -1.94
C ILE A 173 8.19 -6.47 -1.94
N THR A 174 9.47 -6.21 -2.19
CA THR A 174 10.54 -7.22 -2.09
C THR A 174 11.16 -7.30 -0.69
N ASP A 175 10.79 -6.41 0.22
CA ASP A 175 11.36 -6.37 1.56
C ASP A 175 10.79 -7.47 2.47
N ARG A 176 11.56 -7.80 3.51
CA ARG A 176 11.24 -8.80 4.54
C ARG A 176 9.89 -8.52 5.22
N MET A 177 9.52 -7.26 5.38
CA MET A 177 8.25 -6.90 6.02
C MET A 177 7.04 -7.32 5.18
N TRP A 178 7.09 -7.10 3.86
CA TRP A 178 6.06 -7.58 2.95
C TRP A 178 6.04 -9.10 2.86
N ALA A 179 7.21 -9.74 2.78
CA ALA A 179 7.32 -11.20 2.77
C ALA A 179 6.70 -11.85 4.02
N ARG A 180 6.88 -11.23 5.20
CA ARG A 180 6.22 -11.66 6.44
C ARG A 180 4.70 -11.53 6.37
N LEU A 181 4.20 -10.46 5.74
CA LEU A 181 2.77 -10.27 5.55
C LEU A 181 2.21 -11.38 4.68
N LEU A 182 2.82 -11.62 3.51
CA LEU A 182 2.41 -12.70 2.60
C LEU A 182 2.41 -14.07 3.28
N SER A 183 3.44 -14.34 4.09
CA SER A 183 3.53 -15.59 4.87
C SER A 183 2.44 -15.70 5.94
N SER A 184 2.03 -14.57 6.54
CA SER A 184 0.98 -14.54 7.57
C SER A 184 -0.42 -14.67 6.99
N THR A 185 -0.70 -14.01 5.85
CA THR A 185 -2.03 -14.03 5.22
C THR A 185 -2.22 -15.20 4.28
N ASN A 186 -1.11 -15.83 3.84
CA ASN A 186 -1.08 -16.86 2.82
C ASN A 186 -1.82 -16.43 1.53
N GLN A 187 -1.81 -15.12 1.24
CA GLN A 187 -2.39 -14.55 0.03
C GLN A 187 -1.45 -14.79 -1.16
N PRO A 188 -1.98 -15.08 -2.37
CA PRO A 188 -1.17 -15.20 -3.56
C PRO A 188 -0.62 -13.83 -3.98
N SER A 189 0.42 -13.88 -4.83
CA SER A 189 0.73 -12.71 -5.65
C SER A 189 -0.36 -12.58 -6.71
N PHE A 190 -1.03 -11.43 -6.77
CA PHE A 190 -2.06 -11.13 -7.78
C PHE A 190 -1.44 -10.59 -9.07
N LEU A 191 -0.21 -10.99 -9.40
CA LEU A 191 0.43 -10.68 -10.68
C LEU A 191 -0.12 -11.63 -11.74
N GLN A 192 -0.45 -11.12 -12.92
CA GLN A 192 -0.84 -11.98 -14.04
C GLN A 192 0.32 -12.90 -14.42
N PRO A 193 0.07 -14.19 -14.72
CA PRO A 193 1.11 -15.13 -15.14
C PRO A 193 1.96 -14.62 -16.30
N ASP A 194 1.34 -13.95 -17.27
CA ASP A 194 2.01 -13.43 -18.48
C ASP A 194 3.10 -12.37 -18.14
N LEU A 195 2.87 -11.55 -17.10
CA LEU A 195 3.84 -10.55 -16.64
C LEU A 195 5.00 -11.18 -15.83
N VAL A 196 4.77 -12.34 -15.23
CA VAL A 196 5.79 -13.06 -14.48
C VAL A 196 6.75 -13.77 -15.45
N ASP A 197 6.23 -14.29 -16.56
CA ASP A 197 7.04 -14.89 -17.62
C ASP A 197 7.89 -13.85 -18.39
N GLU A 198 7.36 -12.64 -18.62
CA GLU A 198 8.13 -11.51 -19.17
C GLU A 198 9.21 -11.00 -18.21
N ALA A 199 8.91 -10.89 -16.91
CA ALA A 199 9.93 -10.50 -15.92
C ALA A 199 11.02 -11.56 -15.76
N HIS A 200 10.70 -12.84 -15.94
CA HIS A 200 11.70 -13.90 -15.96
C HIS A 200 12.57 -13.85 -17.21
N SER A 201 12.03 -13.55 -18.40
CA SER A 201 12.83 -13.46 -19.61
C SER A 201 13.80 -12.26 -19.61
N GLU A 202 13.41 -11.11 -19.09
CA GLU A 202 14.29 -9.93 -18.99
C GLU A 202 15.47 -10.13 -18.02
N VAL A 203 15.30 -10.91 -16.95
CA VAL A 203 16.39 -11.20 -16.00
C VAL A 203 17.41 -12.19 -16.59
N PHE A 204 17.01 -13.06 -17.51
CA PHE A 204 17.91 -14.03 -18.15
C PHE A 204 18.67 -13.46 -19.36
N ASP A 205 18.17 -12.41 -20.02
CA ASP A 205 18.87 -11.76 -21.13
C ASP A 205 19.93 -10.72 -20.68
N GLY A 206 19.90 -10.31 -19.40
CA GLY A 206 20.77 -9.26 -18.85
C GLY A 206 22.19 -9.67 -18.44
N ASP A 207 22.56 -10.96 -18.44
CA ASP A 207 23.83 -11.43 -17.84
C ASP A 207 24.80 -12.12 -18.84
N SER A 208 24.65 -11.90 -20.14
CA SER A 208 25.49 -12.53 -21.17
C SER A 208 26.71 -11.70 -21.63
N SER A 209 26.97 -10.54 -21.05
CA SER A 209 28.11 -9.69 -21.43
C SER A 209 28.96 -9.25 -20.23
N VAL A 210 29.56 -10.22 -19.53
CA VAL A 210 30.72 -9.96 -18.65
C VAL A 210 31.99 -10.23 -19.45
N GLU A 211 32.66 -9.17 -19.90
CA GLU A 211 34.00 -9.28 -20.50
C GLU A 211 34.98 -9.90 -19.48
N PRO A 212 35.83 -10.85 -19.88
CA PRO A 212 36.80 -11.45 -18.98
C PRO A 212 37.86 -10.41 -18.58
N MET A 213 37.93 -10.15 -17.27
CA MET A 213 38.92 -9.32 -16.61
C MET A 213 40.34 -9.74 -17.01
N LYS A 214 41.05 -8.90 -17.77
CA LYS A 214 42.46 -9.11 -18.14
C LYS A 214 43.33 -9.01 -16.90
N THR A 215 43.90 -10.13 -16.47
CA THR A 215 44.96 -10.19 -15.47
C THR A 215 46.29 -9.81 -16.12
N GLY A 216 46.74 -8.58 -15.88
CA GLY A 216 48.09 -8.11 -16.22
C GLY A 216 49.11 -8.64 -15.21
N LYS A 217 50.20 -9.22 -15.73
CA LYS A 217 51.45 -9.45 -14.99
C LYS A 217 52.23 -8.15 -14.84
#